data_AF-A0A7S1PC23-F1
#
_entry.id   AF-A0A7S1PC23-F1
#
_cell.length_a   1.000
_cell.length_b   1.000
_cell.length_c   1.000
_cell.angle_alpha   90.00
_cell.angle_beta   90.00
_cell.angle_gamma   90.00
#
_symmetry.space_group_name_H-M   'P 1'
#
loop_
_entity.id
_entity.type
_entity.pdbx_description
1 polymer ?
#
loop_
_entity_poly.entity_id
_entity_poly.type
_entity_poly.pdbx_seq_one_letter_code
_entity_poly.pdbx_strand_id
1 'polypeptide(L)'
;MSQAEEQPGRKTDQTGADVLQWLVEPVGIDKFFKCYWANKPLCIKRHDDTYLKNIFSKQQLDSLLKDGLDGRDGGKSGRLQYQSNLIVRKYVDGEAVKYERSGEATFEEVDQKWRGGCTL
;
A
#
# COMPACT_ATOMS: atom_id res chain seq x y z
N MET A 1 9.34 -23.96 -29.90
CA MET A 1 10.27 -23.33 -28.95
C MET A 1 9.57 -22.11 -28.39
N SER A 2 8.98 -22.22 -27.20
CA SER A 2 8.32 -21.11 -26.53
C SER A 2 9.28 -20.61 -25.46
N GLN A 3 9.83 -19.40 -25.63
CA GLN A 3 10.61 -18.77 -24.58
C GLN A 3 9.64 -18.33 -23.50
N ALA A 4 9.72 -18.96 -22.33
CA ALA A 4 9.08 -18.46 -21.13
C ALA A 4 9.84 -17.19 -20.73
N GLU A 5 9.16 -16.05 -20.74
CA GLU A 5 9.70 -14.82 -20.16
C GLU A 5 9.90 -15.04 -18.66
N GLU A 6 11.17 -15.01 -18.26
CA GLU A 6 11.62 -15.10 -16.89
C GLU A 6 11.16 -13.83 -16.16
N GLN A 7 10.20 -13.98 -15.24
CA GLN A 7 9.84 -12.89 -14.34
C GLN A 7 11.07 -12.54 -13.50
N PRO A 8 11.44 -11.24 -13.35
CA PRO A 8 12.65 -10.87 -12.62
C PRO A 8 12.52 -11.33 -11.17
N GLY A 9 13.28 -12.37 -10.83
CA GLY A 9 13.32 -12.96 -9.50
C GLY A 9 13.66 -11.91 -8.44
N ARG A 10 13.00 -12.01 -7.28
CA ARG A 10 13.34 -11.28 -6.06
C ARG A 10 14.86 -11.36 -5.84
N LYS A 11 15.57 -10.23 -5.92
CA LYS A 11 17.00 -10.17 -5.61
C LYS A 11 17.18 -10.58 -4.14
N THR A 12 17.70 -11.77 -3.92
CA THR A 12 17.89 -12.39 -2.59
C THR A 12 18.97 -11.71 -1.74
N ASP A 13 19.68 -10.74 -2.31
CA ASP A 13 20.91 -10.19 -1.73
C ASP A 13 20.73 -8.76 -1.18
N GLN A 14 19.51 -8.19 -1.24
CA GLN A 14 19.24 -6.85 -0.70
C GLN A 14 19.08 -6.89 0.83
N THR A 15 19.84 -6.07 1.53
CA THR A 15 19.71 -5.88 2.98
C THR A 15 18.60 -4.87 3.30
N GLY A 16 18.16 -4.84 4.56
CA GLY A 16 17.25 -3.79 5.02
C GLY A 16 17.84 -2.38 4.88
N ALA A 17 19.17 -2.24 4.95
CA ALA A 17 19.84 -0.96 4.73
C ALA A 17 19.75 -0.51 3.28
N ASP A 18 19.85 -1.43 2.31
CA ASP A 18 19.73 -1.11 0.88
C ASP A 18 18.32 -0.64 0.53
N VAL A 19 17.29 -1.31 1.09
CA VAL A 19 15.89 -0.90 0.89
C VAL A 19 15.61 0.45 1.53
N LEU A 20 16.16 0.71 2.73
CA LEU A 20 16.00 2.00 3.38
C LEU A 20 16.74 3.11 2.63
N GLN A 21 17.95 2.85 2.15
CA GLN A 21 18.70 3.78 1.29
C GLN A 21 17.88 4.15 0.06
N TRP A 22 17.35 3.16 -0.67
CA TRP A 22 16.41 3.38 -1.78
C TRP A 22 15.23 4.26 -1.33
N LEU A 23 14.55 3.92 -0.24
CA LEU A 23 13.39 4.67 0.25
C LEU A 23 13.68 6.14 0.57
N VAL A 24 14.92 6.52 0.89
CA VAL A 24 15.30 7.89 1.27
C VAL A 24 16.14 8.62 0.22
N GLU A 25 16.43 8.03 -0.93
CA GLU A 25 17.10 8.73 -2.04
C GLU A 25 16.34 10.02 -2.43
N PRO A 26 17.02 11.14 -2.72
CA PRO A 26 18.48 11.32 -2.79
C PRO A 26 19.14 11.79 -1.49
N VAL A 27 18.47 11.68 -0.34
CA VAL A 27 18.94 12.27 0.92
C VAL A 27 20.15 11.52 1.47
N GLY A 28 20.21 10.20 1.29
CA GLY A 28 21.22 9.32 1.87
C GLY A 28 20.86 8.88 3.30
N ILE A 29 21.14 7.61 3.63
CA ILE A 29 20.78 7.00 4.93
C ILE A 29 21.44 7.72 6.12
N ASP A 30 22.72 8.11 6.00
CA ASP A 30 23.45 8.81 7.07
C ASP A 30 22.84 10.17 7.39
N LYS A 31 22.51 10.93 6.34
CA LYS A 31 21.90 12.25 6.48
C LYS A 31 20.47 12.13 7.00
N PHE A 32 19.73 11.10 6.58
CA PHE A 32 18.40 10.80 7.12
C PHE A 32 18.44 10.62 8.63
N PHE A 33 19.30 9.72 9.15
CA PHE A 33 19.40 9.47 10.58
C PHE A 33 19.96 10.66 11.37
N LYS A 34 20.96 11.35 10.83
CA LYS A 34 21.60 12.48 11.54
C LYS A 34 20.71 13.72 11.64
N CYS A 35 19.93 14.02 10.60
CA CYS A 35 19.29 15.32 10.46
C CYS A 35 17.75 15.30 10.48
N TYR A 36 17.12 14.15 10.22
CA TYR A 36 15.66 14.07 10.01
C TYR A 36 14.98 13.09 10.95
N TRP A 37 15.55 11.90 11.14
CA TRP A 37 14.98 10.88 12.01
C TRP A 37 14.73 11.42 13.42
N ALA A 38 13.47 11.31 13.88
CA ALA A 38 12.99 11.82 15.16
C ALA A 38 13.31 13.31 15.46
N ASN A 39 13.61 14.10 14.44
CA ASN A 39 13.98 15.50 14.57
C ASN A 39 12.97 16.42 13.86
N LYS A 40 12.79 16.22 12.56
CA LYS A 40 11.89 17.06 11.75
C LYS A 40 11.33 16.32 10.53
N PRO A 41 10.18 16.74 10.00
CA PRO A 41 9.63 16.19 8.77
C PRO A 41 10.60 16.29 7.59
N LEU A 42 10.55 15.30 6.70
CA LEU A 42 11.31 15.25 5.46
C LEU A 42 10.36 15.03 4.28
N CYS A 43 10.33 15.97 3.34
CA CYS A 43 9.61 15.84 2.08
C CYS A 43 10.61 15.58 0.95
N ILE A 44 10.50 14.44 0.28
CA ILE A 44 11.31 14.08 -0.88
C ILE A 44 10.43 14.18 -2.13
N LYS A 45 10.70 15.18 -2.98
CA LYS A 45 10.06 15.29 -4.29
C LYS A 45 10.83 14.44 -5.30
N ARG A 46 10.24 13.32 -5.71
CA ARG A 46 10.77 12.46 -6.76
C ARG A 46 10.14 12.90 -8.07
N HIS A 47 10.94 13.43 -8.98
CA HIS A 47 10.49 13.82 -10.33
C HIS A 47 10.35 12.59 -11.24
N ASP A 48 9.87 11.48 -10.67
CA ASP A 48 9.67 10.17 -11.28
C ASP A 48 8.39 9.57 -10.69
N ASP A 49 7.35 9.52 -11.50
CA ASP A 49 6.02 9.01 -11.16
C ASP A 49 5.98 7.47 -11.14
N THR A 50 7.01 6.81 -11.66
CA THR A 50 7.11 5.35 -11.69
C THR A 50 7.80 4.75 -10.46
N TYR A 51 8.40 5.59 -9.61
CA TYR A 51 9.24 5.16 -8.49
C TYR A 51 8.59 4.15 -7.54
N LEU A 52 7.28 4.29 -7.28
CA LEU A 52 6.50 3.40 -6.40
C LEU A 52 5.50 2.53 -7.17
N LYS A 53 5.54 2.53 -8.51
CA LYS A 53 4.52 1.93 -9.40
C LYS A 53 4.23 0.46 -9.09
N ASN A 54 5.24 -0.29 -8.66
CA ASN A 54 5.14 -1.73 -8.43
C ASN A 54 4.93 -2.11 -6.95
N ILE A 55 4.74 -1.14 -6.05
CA ILE A 55 4.57 -1.41 -4.61
C ILE A 55 3.11 -1.74 -4.27
N PHE A 56 2.19 -0.87 -4.65
CA PHE A 56 0.75 -1.07 -4.43
C PHE A 56 -0.08 -0.19 -5.37
N SER A 57 -1.26 -0.65 -5.75
CA SER A 57 -2.16 0.03 -6.68
C SER A 57 -3.63 -0.16 -6.30
N LYS A 58 -4.50 0.74 -6.78
CA LYS A 58 -5.96 0.58 -6.64
C LYS A 58 -6.45 -0.73 -7.26
N GLN A 59 -5.88 -1.15 -8.39
CA GLN A 59 -6.23 -2.42 -9.02
C GLN A 59 -5.91 -3.62 -8.12
N GLN A 60 -4.78 -3.59 -7.41
CA GLN A 60 -4.45 -4.63 -6.43
C GLN A 60 -5.44 -4.63 -5.26
N LEU A 61 -5.83 -3.45 -4.73
CA LEU A 61 -6.87 -3.38 -3.70
C LEU A 61 -8.21 -3.94 -4.18
N ASP A 62 -8.61 -3.64 -5.42
CA ASP A 62 -9.85 -4.15 -6.02
C ASP A 62 -9.83 -5.67 -6.15
N SER A 63 -8.70 -6.25 -6.57
CA SER A 63 -8.49 -7.69 -6.57
C SER A 63 -8.53 -8.28 -5.16
N LEU A 64 -7.96 -7.63 -4.14
CA LEU A 64 -8.05 -8.12 -2.76
C LEU A 64 -9.49 -8.14 -2.23
N LEU A 65 -10.31 -7.16 -2.61
CA LEU A 65 -11.74 -7.10 -2.24
C LEU A 65 -12.56 -8.16 -2.98
N LYS A 66 -12.29 -8.40 -4.27
CA LYS A 66 -13.04 -9.38 -5.10
C LYS A 66 -12.61 -10.82 -4.86
N ASP A 67 -11.31 -11.04 -4.80
CA ASP A 67 -10.70 -12.37 -4.86
C ASP A 67 -10.22 -12.84 -3.48
N GLY A 68 -10.12 -11.92 -2.51
CA GLY A 68 -9.65 -12.21 -1.16
C GLY A 68 -8.13 -12.19 -1.03
N LEU A 69 -7.67 -12.35 0.21
CA LEU A 69 -6.26 -12.36 0.58
C LEU A 69 -5.59 -13.66 0.16
N ASP A 70 -4.32 -13.60 -0.23
CA ASP A 70 -3.55 -14.80 -0.50
C ASP A 70 -3.20 -15.53 0.81
N GLY A 71 -3.35 -16.84 0.79
CA GLY A 71 -3.02 -17.75 1.88
C GLY A 71 -1.60 -18.27 1.82
N ARG A 72 -1.14 -18.79 2.96
CA ARG A 72 0.21 -19.38 3.07
C ARG A 72 0.47 -20.51 2.06
N ASP A 73 -0.59 -21.20 1.61
CA ASP A 73 -0.49 -22.36 0.72
C ASP A 73 -0.80 -22.01 -0.76
N GLY A 74 -0.83 -20.71 -1.12
CA GLY A 74 -1.13 -20.26 -2.48
C GLY A 74 -2.62 -20.28 -2.87
N GLY A 75 -3.51 -20.72 -1.97
CA GLY A 75 -4.97 -20.52 -2.08
C GLY A 75 -5.41 -19.18 -1.49
N LYS A 76 -6.71 -18.84 -1.56
CA LYS A 76 -7.26 -17.62 -0.93
C LYS A 76 -7.60 -17.87 0.55
N SER A 77 -7.08 -17.05 1.47
CA SER A 77 -7.10 -17.27 2.93
C SER A 77 -8.05 -16.34 3.71
N GLY A 78 -8.95 -15.64 3.03
CA GLY A 78 -9.99 -14.87 3.70
C GLY A 78 -10.35 -13.60 2.96
N ARG A 79 -11.31 -12.87 3.52
CA ARG A 79 -11.84 -11.62 2.96
C ARG A 79 -11.42 -10.45 3.84
N LEU A 80 -11.18 -9.30 3.22
CA LEU A 80 -10.93 -8.07 3.98
C LEU A 80 -12.10 -7.80 4.91
N GLN A 81 -11.80 -7.50 6.17
CA GLN A 81 -12.82 -7.18 7.18
C GLN A 81 -12.78 -5.68 7.49
N TYR A 82 -13.95 -5.05 7.54
CA TYR A 82 -14.07 -3.70 8.06
C TYR A 82 -13.54 -3.64 9.49
N GLN A 83 -12.91 -2.51 9.82
CA GLN A 83 -12.31 -2.20 11.12
C GLN A 83 -11.08 -3.01 11.51
N SER A 84 -10.86 -4.19 10.91
CA SER A 84 -9.67 -5.01 11.14
C SER A 84 -8.60 -4.79 10.06
N ASN A 85 -9.00 -4.84 8.78
CA ASN A 85 -8.07 -4.70 7.65
C ASN A 85 -8.35 -3.44 6.83
N LEU A 86 -9.58 -2.94 6.87
CA LEU A 86 -10.04 -1.80 6.07
C LEU A 86 -10.83 -0.81 6.92
N ILE A 87 -10.48 0.49 6.86
CA ILE A 87 -11.19 1.54 7.58
C ILE A 87 -11.69 2.58 6.60
N VAL A 88 -13.00 2.63 6.39
CA VAL A 88 -13.61 3.62 5.52
C VAL A 88 -13.99 4.88 6.33
N ARG A 89 -13.52 6.05 5.90
CA ARG A 89 -13.73 7.34 6.57
C ARG A 89 -14.00 8.45 5.57
N LYS A 90 -14.69 9.49 6.01
CA LYS A 90 -14.85 10.75 5.27
C LYS A 90 -14.54 11.92 6.20
N TYR A 91 -13.90 12.95 5.70
CA TYR A 91 -13.73 14.20 6.45
C TYR A 91 -14.83 15.18 6.03
N VAL A 92 -15.63 15.62 6.99
CA VAL A 92 -16.71 16.59 6.79
C VAL A 92 -16.49 17.71 7.81
N ASP A 93 -16.37 18.94 7.34
CA ASP A 93 -16.12 20.13 8.18
C ASP A 93 -14.91 19.98 9.13
N GLY A 94 -13.87 19.26 8.67
CA GLY A 94 -12.65 19.00 9.42
C GLY A 94 -12.74 17.80 10.38
N GLU A 95 -13.91 17.18 10.54
CA GLU A 95 -14.11 16.03 11.42
C GLU A 95 -14.11 14.70 10.66
N ALA A 96 -13.48 13.69 11.26
CA ALA A 96 -13.43 12.34 10.69
C ALA A 96 -14.71 11.56 11.02
N VAL A 97 -15.55 11.34 10.02
CA VAL A 97 -16.72 10.49 10.10
C VAL A 97 -16.36 9.08 9.66
N LYS A 98 -16.34 8.13 10.60
CA LYS A 98 -16.08 6.71 10.32
C LYS A 98 -17.33 6.02 9.78
N TYR A 99 -17.16 5.18 8.78
CA TYR A 99 -18.21 4.24 8.39
C TYR A 99 -18.20 3.05 9.35
N GLU A 100 -19.18 3.02 10.26
CA GLU A 100 -19.31 2.01 11.31
C GLU A 100 -19.98 0.73 10.79
N ARG A 101 -19.37 0.09 9.80
CA ARG A 101 -19.73 -1.28 9.39
C ARG A 101 -18.77 -2.29 9.99
N SER A 102 -19.25 -3.48 10.28
CA SER A 102 -18.46 -4.61 10.78
C SER A 102 -18.65 -5.82 9.85
N GLY A 103 -17.69 -6.74 9.86
CA GLY A 103 -17.71 -7.92 9.01
C GLY A 103 -16.99 -7.71 7.68
N GLU A 104 -17.30 -8.55 6.70
CA GLU A 104 -16.64 -8.57 5.40
C GLU A 104 -16.85 -7.26 4.61
N ALA A 105 -15.77 -6.76 4.03
CA ALA A 105 -15.78 -5.64 3.11
C ALA A 105 -15.86 -6.16 1.67
N THR A 106 -17.02 -5.97 1.03
CA THR A 106 -17.21 -6.35 -0.37
C THR A 106 -16.70 -5.25 -1.31
N PHE A 107 -16.35 -5.63 -2.54
CA PHE A 107 -15.91 -4.68 -3.56
C PHE A 107 -16.98 -3.62 -3.86
N GLU A 108 -18.24 -4.03 -4.01
CA GLU A 108 -19.33 -3.13 -4.39
C GLU A 108 -19.56 -2.03 -3.35
N GLU A 109 -19.60 -2.41 -2.07
CA GLU A 109 -19.80 -1.46 -0.97
C GLU A 109 -18.62 -0.48 -0.88
N VAL A 110 -17.39 -1.00 -0.94
CA VAL A 110 -16.18 -0.20 -0.80
C VAL A 110 -15.97 0.74 -1.98
N ASP A 111 -16.17 0.29 -3.22
CA ASP A 111 -16.06 1.13 -4.41
C ASP A 111 -17.14 2.23 -4.42
N GLN A 112 -18.36 1.91 -4.00
CA GLN A 112 -19.42 2.92 -3.84
C GLN A 112 -19.03 4.01 -2.83
N LYS A 113 -18.45 3.61 -1.67
CA LYS A 113 -18.00 4.58 -0.66
C LYS A 113 -16.84 5.44 -1.16
N TRP A 114 -15.86 4.83 -1.82
CA TRP A 114 -14.72 5.56 -2.40
C TRP A 114 -15.20 6.59 -3.45
N ARG A 115 -16.08 6.19 -4.38
CA ARG A 115 -16.71 7.11 -5.34
C ARG A 115 -17.54 8.21 -4.67
N GLY A 116 -18.12 7.93 -3.50
CA GLY A 116 -18.83 8.90 -2.67
C GLY A 116 -17.93 9.88 -1.89
N GLY A 117 -16.62 9.83 -2.11
CA GLY A 117 -15.63 10.71 -1.49
C GLY A 117 -15.14 10.24 -0.12
N CYS A 118 -15.31 8.95 0.21
CA CYS A 118 -14.63 8.37 1.36
C CYS A 118 -13.18 7.98 1.01
N THR A 119 -12.32 8.03 2.02
CA THR A 119 -10.99 7.41 2.05
C THR A 119 -11.10 6.01 2.65
N LEU A 120 -10.23 5.11 2.19
CA LEU A 120 -10.13 3.71 2.60
C LEU A 120 -8.87 3.46 3.44
#